data_AF-A0A3E0KRV1-F1
#
_entry.id   AF-A0A3E0KRV1-F1
#
_cell.length_a   1.000
_cell.length_b   1.000
_cell.length_c   1.000
_cell.angle_alpha   90.00
_cell.angle_beta   90.00
_cell.angle_gamma   90.00
#
_symmetry.space_group_name_H-M   'P 1'
#
loop_
_entity.id
_entity.type
_entity.pdbx_description
1 polymer ?
#
loop_
_entity_poly.entity_id
_entity_poly.type
_entity_poly.pdbx_seq_one_letter_code
_entity_poly.pdbx_strand_id
1 'polypeptide(L)'
;MTARSAGAGAFPATGPRTPGQPSWFSRLLLPAIIFQSVLIGGGYASGREIVEFGAKYGALGVWTVVAIAIGFAVIAAIGYEFARVFRSYDYRTFMRNLIGPGWILFDILYIIMAVLVIAIVSSAAGEIAMSTLGLPHAAGGRVVLLLVVPEEFFRPRFSET
;
A
#
# COMPACT_ATOMS: atom_id res chain seq x y z
N MET A 1 14.12 -24.26 31.49
CA MET A 1 15.45 -24.61 30.91
C MET A 1 15.25 -25.90 30.14
N THR A 2 15.41 -26.04 28.84
CA THR A 2 16.36 -25.48 27.85
C THR A 2 15.72 -25.71 26.48
N ALA A 3 15.51 -24.67 25.68
CA ALA A 3 16.37 -24.27 24.55
C ALA A 3 15.70 -24.57 23.19
N ARG A 4 14.96 -23.55 22.77
CA ARG A 4 14.54 -23.18 21.41
C ARG A 4 15.64 -23.51 20.38
N SER A 5 15.43 -24.50 19.52
CA SER A 5 16.26 -24.70 18.34
C SER A 5 15.82 -23.72 17.25
N ALA A 6 16.71 -22.76 16.97
CA ALA A 6 16.64 -21.89 15.82
C ALA A 6 16.66 -22.72 14.53
N GLY A 7 15.58 -22.64 13.75
CA GLY A 7 15.53 -23.08 12.37
C GLY A 7 15.37 -21.86 11.47
N ALA A 8 16.49 -21.29 11.06
CA ALA A 8 16.56 -20.28 10.01
C ALA A 8 16.37 -20.97 8.64
N GLY A 9 15.55 -20.38 7.77
CA GLY A 9 15.82 -20.40 6.33
C GLY A 9 15.29 -21.53 5.45
N ALA A 10 14.34 -22.36 5.88
CA ALA A 10 13.72 -23.35 4.98
C ALA A 10 12.19 -23.23 4.98
N PHE A 11 11.58 -23.14 3.80
CA PHE A 11 10.12 -23.16 3.62
C PHE A 11 9.52 -24.33 4.41
N PRO A 12 8.58 -24.09 5.36
CA PRO A 12 8.08 -25.15 6.21
C PRO A 12 7.30 -26.17 5.37
N ALA A 13 7.66 -27.44 5.59
CA ALA A 13 7.26 -28.61 4.83
C ALA A 13 5.74 -28.77 4.65
N THR A 14 5.39 -29.31 3.48
CA THR A 14 4.09 -29.81 3.05
C THR A 14 3.66 -31.05 3.86
N GLY A 15 3.43 -30.90 5.16
CA GLY A 15 2.74 -31.90 5.99
C GLY A 15 1.21 -31.79 5.88
N PRO A 16 0.44 -32.81 6.30
CA PRO A 16 -1.02 -32.75 6.32
C PRO A 16 -1.48 -31.55 7.16
N ARG A 17 -2.13 -30.57 6.53
CA ARG A 17 -2.64 -29.39 7.24
C ARG A 17 -3.88 -29.79 8.02
N THR A 18 -3.90 -29.51 9.32
CA THR A 18 -5.13 -29.59 10.13
C THR A 18 -6.13 -28.56 9.57
N PRO A 19 -7.42 -28.91 9.41
CA PRO A 19 -8.43 -27.95 8.96
C PRO A 19 -8.42 -26.70 9.86
N GLY A 20 -8.24 -25.52 9.25
CA GLY A 20 -8.22 -24.23 9.97
C GLY A 20 -6.84 -23.63 10.25
N GLN A 21 -5.72 -24.29 9.94
CA GLN A 21 -4.40 -23.66 10.07
C GLN A 21 -4.08 -22.75 8.86
N PRO A 22 -3.81 -21.44 9.06
CA PRO A 22 -3.43 -20.57 7.97
C PRO A 22 -2.12 -21.05 7.35
N SER A 23 -2.04 -21.08 6.01
CA SER A 23 -0.85 -21.53 5.28
C SER A 23 0.32 -20.55 5.47
N TRP A 24 1.56 -21.00 5.22
CA TRP A 24 2.73 -20.11 5.23
C TRP A 24 2.56 -18.91 4.27
N PHE A 25 1.89 -19.16 3.13
CA PHE A 25 1.53 -18.14 2.16
C PHE A 25 0.61 -17.08 2.77
N SER A 26 -0.46 -17.51 3.44
CA SER A 26 -1.42 -16.62 4.10
C SER A 26 -0.82 -15.85 5.27
N ARG A 27 0.14 -16.45 6.00
CA ARG A 27 0.76 -15.83 7.18
C ARG A 27 1.85 -14.82 6.84
N LEU A 28 2.64 -15.09 5.78
CA LEU A 28 3.85 -14.33 5.50
C LEU A 28 3.80 -13.61 4.15
N LEU A 29 3.42 -14.31 3.09
CA LEU A 29 3.49 -13.76 1.73
C LEU A 29 2.35 -12.77 1.48
N LEU A 30 1.14 -13.11 1.92
CA LEU A 30 -0.07 -12.33 1.68
C LEU A 30 0.01 -10.92 2.30
N PRO A 31 0.38 -10.74 3.59
CA PRO A 31 0.52 -9.40 4.17
C PRO A 31 1.63 -8.58 3.51
N ALA A 32 2.73 -9.23 3.11
CA ALA A 32 3.84 -8.57 2.43
C ALA A 32 3.43 -8.04 1.04
N ILE A 33 2.70 -8.83 0.25
CA ILE A 33 2.18 -8.42 -1.06
C ILE A 33 1.19 -7.26 -0.90
N ILE A 34 0.26 -7.35 0.05
CA ILE A 34 -0.73 -6.28 0.29
C ILE A 34 0.00 -4.99 0.66
N PHE A 35 0.94 -5.04 1.60
CA PHE A 35 1.72 -3.88 2.00
C PHE A 35 2.48 -3.27 0.83
N GLN A 36 3.15 -4.09 0.02
CA GLN A 36 3.90 -3.64 -1.14
C GLN A 36 3.00 -3.00 -2.20
N SER A 37 1.79 -3.54 -2.42
CA SER A 37 0.83 -2.98 -3.39
C SER A 37 0.42 -1.55 -3.02
N VAL A 38 0.20 -1.29 -1.72
CA VAL A 38 -0.14 0.04 -1.21
C VAL A 38 1.04 1.00 -1.34
N LEU A 39 2.26 0.54 -1.06
CA LEU A 39 3.46 1.38 -1.21
C LEU A 39 3.68 1.82 -2.66
N ILE A 40 3.55 0.90 -3.62
CA ILE A 40 3.73 1.22 -5.04
C ILE A 40 2.61 2.17 -5.51
N GLY A 41 1.35 1.85 -5.19
CA GLY A 41 0.21 2.64 -5.64
C GLY A 41 0.10 4.02 -5.01
N GLY A 42 0.40 4.16 -3.72
CA GLY A 42 0.24 5.42 -2.98
C GLY A 42 1.52 6.24 -2.81
N GLY A 43 2.68 5.59 -2.73
CA GLY A 43 3.95 6.22 -2.34
C GLY A 43 4.86 6.61 -3.50
N TYR A 44 4.78 5.90 -4.64
CA TYR A 44 5.77 6.01 -5.73
C TYR A 44 5.15 6.13 -7.12
N ALA A 45 3.85 6.43 -7.23
CA ALA A 45 3.13 6.41 -8.50
C ALA A 45 3.66 7.44 -9.52
N SER A 46 4.25 8.54 -9.06
CA SER A 46 4.81 9.58 -9.94
C SER A 46 6.25 9.31 -10.40
N GLY A 47 6.99 8.46 -9.67
CA GLY A 47 8.41 8.18 -9.91
C GLY A 47 9.36 9.37 -9.68
N ARG A 48 8.83 10.55 -9.32
CA ARG A 48 9.64 11.78 -9.14
C ARG A 48 10.60 11.66 -7.98
N GLU A 49 10.21 10.96 -6.91
CA GLU A 49 11.07 10.74 -5.76
C GLU A 49 12.34 9.96 -6.10
N ILE A 50 12.32 9.10 -7.14
CA ILE A 50 13.54 8.41 -7.61
C ILE A 50 14.51 9.41 -8.24
N VAL A 51 14.01 10.37 -9.03
CA VAL A 51 14.86 11.38 -9.67
C VAL A 51 15.43 12.34 -8.63
N GLU A 52 14.58 12.80 -7.70
CA GLU A 52 14.94 13.79 -6.69
C GLU A 52 15.89 13.25 -5.62
N PHE A 53 15.64 12.02 -5.14
CA PHE A 53 16.40 11.44 -4.03
C PHE A 53 17.45 10.43 -4.46
N GLY A 54 17.21 9.67 -5.55
CA GLY A 54 18.14 8.64 -6.02
C GLY A 54 19.06 9.10 -7.13
N ALA A 55 18.49 9.49 -8.27
CA ALA A 55 19.22 9.72 -9.52
C ALA A 55 20.22 10.88 -9.45
N LYS A 56 19.94 11.89 -8.60
CA LYS A 56 20.84 13.03 -8.35
C LYS A 56 22.27 12.62 -7.96
N TYR A 57 22.43 11.45 -7.34
CA TYR A 57 23.71 10.97 -6.82
C TYR A 57 24.37 9.89 -7.68
N GLY A 58 23.86 9.63 -8.89
CA GLY A 58 24.40 8.60 -9.78
C GLY A 58 24.39 7.21 -9.13
N ALA A 59 25.50 6.47 -9.23
CA ALA A 59 25.62 5.12 -8.65
C ALA A 59 25.44 5.09 -7.12
N LEU A 60 25.73 6.19 -6.40
CA LEU A 60 25.51 6.27 -4.95
C LEU A 60 24.02 6.37 -4.58
N GLY A 61 23.15 6.69 -5.54
CA GLY A 61 21.70 6.71 -5.36
C GLY A 61 21.12 5.38 -4.89
N VAL A 62 21.79 4.26 -5.14
CA VAL A 62 21.37 2.92 -4.67
C VAL A 62 21.21 2.88 -3.15
N TRP A 63 22.04 3.60 -2.39
CA TRP A 63 21.93 3.65 -0.94
C TRP A 63 20.65 4.32 -0.45
N THR A 64 20.07 5.23 -1.23
CA THR A 64 18.79 5.85 -0.89
C THR A 64 17.64 4.86 -1.00
N VAL A 65 17.65 3.99 -2.01
CA VAL A 65 16.68 2.90 -2.17
C VAL A 65 16.79 1.90 -1.02
N VAL A 66 18.01 1.55 -0.63
CA VAL A 66 18.27 0.66 0.53
C VAL A 66 17.76 1.29 1.82
N ALA A 67 18.06 2.57 2.05
CA ALA A 67 17.59 3.28 3.25
C ALA A 67 16.07 3.36 3.33
N ILE A 68 15.41 3.66 2.21
CA ILE A 68 13.94 3.67 2.09
C ILE A 68 13.37 2.27 2.38
N ALA A 69 13.91 1.23 1.76
CA ALA A 69 13.46 -0.15 1.96
C ALA A 69 13.57 -0.57 3.43
N ILE A 70 14.69 -0.26 4.10
CA ILE A 70 14.88 -0.54 5.53
C ILE A 70 13.89 0.28 6.36
N GLY A 71 13.71 1.56 6.06
CA GLY A 71 12.76 2.43 6.76
C GLY A 71 11.34 1.88 6.73
N PHE A 72 10.85 1.49 5.56
CA PHE A 72 9.52 0.88 5.41
C PHE A 72 9.43 -0.50 6.06
N ALA A 73 10.48 -1.32 5.99
CA ALA A 73 10.50 -2.62 6.67
C ALA A 73 10.40 -2.47 8.20
N VAL A 74 11.10 -1.48 8.78
CA VAL A 74 11.03 -1.18 10.21
C VAL A 74 9.64 -0.68 10.60
N ILE A 75 9.08 0.27 9.85
CA ILE A 75 7.73 0.79 10.12
C ILE A 75 6.68 -0.32 10.03
N ALA A 76 6.78 -1.18 9.00
CA ALA A 76 5.89 -2.33 8.84
C ALA A 76 6.02 -3.32 10.00
N ALA A 77 7.25 -3.65 10.40
CA ALA A 77 7.50 -4.55 11.53
C ALA A 77 6.91 -3.99 12.84
N ILE A 78 7.08 -2.69 13.10
CA ILE A 78 6.49 -2.01 14.26
C ILE A 78 4.97 -2.06 14.19
N GLY A 79 4.37 -1.77 13.03
CA GLY A 79 2.91 -1.80 12.84
C GLY A 79 2.31 -3.18 13.06
N TYR A 80 2.93 -4.23 12.50
CA TYR A 80 2.48 -5.61 12.71
C TYR A 80 2.68 -6.09 14.14
N GLU A 81 3.80 -5.74 14.77
CA GLU A 81 4.07 -6.07 16.16
C GLU A 81 3.09 -5.36 17.10
N PHE A 82 2.78 -4.09 16.82
CA PHE A 82 1.74 -3.35 17.53
C PHE A 82 0.38 -4.07 17.42
N ALA A 83 -0.04 -4.42 16.20
CA ALA A 83 -1.28 -5.15 16.00
C ALA A 83 -1.32 -6.48 16.76
N ARG A 84 -0.18 -7.18 16.85
CA ARG A 84 -0.04 -8.45 17.59
C ARG A 84 -0.12 -8.26 19.10
N VAL A 85 0.59 -7.29 19.65
CA VAL A 85 0.67 -7.02 21.10
C VAL A 85 -0.67 -6.52 21.62
N PHE A 86 -1.29 -5.56 20.92
CA PHE A 86 -2.56 -4.97 21.30
C PHE A 86 -3.79 -5.77 20.80
N ARG A 87 -3.55 -6.88 20.09
CA ARG A 87 -4.58 -7.74 19.46
C ARG A 87 -5.62 -6.96 18.65
N SER A 88 -5.16 -5.92 17.96
CA SER A 88 -6.00 -5.02 17.17
C SER A 88 -5.90 -5.42 15.70
N TYR A 89 -6.82 -6.29 15.27
CA TYR A 89 -6.86 -6.79 13.88
C TYR A 89 -7.81 -5.99 12.99
N ASP A 90 -8.71 -5.21 13.58
CA ASP A 90 -9.61 -4.31 12.87
C ASP A 90 -9.07 -2.88 12.87
N TYR A 91 -9.27 -2.17 11.77
CA TYR A 91 -8.84 -0.77 11.59
C TYR A 91 -9.26 0.13 12.76
N ARG A 92 -10.54 0.07 13.16
CA ARG A 92 -11.07 0.91 14.24
C ARG A 92 -10.36 0.65 15.57
N THR A 93 -10.14 -0.62 15.91
CA THR A 93 -9.47 -1.01 17.15
C THR A 93 -7.99 -0.62 17.12
N PHE A 94 -7.35 -0.78 15.96
CA PHE A 94 -5.96 -0.39 15.74
C PHE A 94 -5.77 1.12 15.94
N MET A 95 -6.60 1.94 15.27
CA MET A 95 -6.50 3.41 15.37
C MET A 95 -6.85 3.92 16.77
N ARG A 96 -7.83 3.31 17.44
CA ARG A 96 -8.14 3.63 18.85
C ARG A 96 -6.99 3.32 19.79
N ASN A 97 -6.29 2.20 19.59
CA ASN A 97 -5.14 1.86 20.42
C ASN A 97 -3.92 2.72 20.10
N LEU A 98 -3.74 3.13 18.85
CA LEU A 98 -2.58 3.90 18.39
C LEU A 98 -2.69 5.40 18.73
N ILE A 99 -3.85 6.01 18.48
CA ILE A 99 -4.07 7.47 18.55
C ILE A 99 -5.02 7.83 19.71
N GLY A 100 -5.75 6.87 20.27
CA GLY A 100 -6.71 7.12 21.34
C GLY A 100 -8.00 7.78 20.80
N PRO A 101 -8.58 8.76 21.51
CA PRO A 101 -9.84 9.40 21.09
C PRO A 101 -9.70 10.23 19.80
N GLY A 102 -8.48 10.58 19.40
CA GLY A 102 -8.20 11.34 18.17
C GLY A 102 -8.41 10.57 16.85
N TRP A 103 -8.78 9.28 16.90
CA TRP A 103 -9.00 8.47 15.70
C TRP A 103 -10.07 9.06 14.76
N ILE A 104 -11.08 9.77 15.27
CA ILE A 104 -12.10 10.42 14.44
C ILE A 104 -11.48 11.53 13.57
N LEU A 105 -10.56 12.31 14.15
CA LEU A 105 -9.86 13.35 13.40
C LEU A 105 -8.98 12.73 12.32
N PHE A 106 -8.31 11.61 12.63
CA PHE A 106 -7.54 10.86 11.65
C PHE A 106 -8.42 10.38 10.47
N ASP A 107 -9.60 9.82 10.74
CA ASP A 107 -10.55 9.39 9.70
C ASP A 107 -10.97 10.57 8.79
N ILE A 108 -11.28 11.74 9.37
CA ILE A 108 -11.65 12.94 8.61
C ILE A 108 -10.50 13.39 7.72
N LEU A 109 -9.28 13.50 8.28
CA LEU A 109 -8.10 13.89 7.53
C LEU A 109 -7.76 12.88 6.43
N TYR A 110 -7.94 11.58 6.71
CA TYR A 110 -7.74 10.51 5.76
C TYR A 110 -8.70 10.62 4.57
N ILE A 111 -9.99 10.89 4.80
CA ILE A 111 -10.98 11.08 3.73
C ILE A 111 -10.62 12.31 2.89
N ILE A 112 -10.27 13.44 3.52
CA ILE A 112 -9.85 14.64 2.80
C ILE A 112 -8.61 14.35 1.95
N MET A 113 -7.63 13.65 2.51
CA MET A 113 -6.42 13.24 1.80
C MET A 113 -6.75 12.32 0.62
N ALA A 114 -7.64 11.35 0.79
CA ALA A 114 -8.06 10.45 -0.28
C ALA A 114 -8.71 11.20 -1.45
N VAL A 115 -9.62 12.13 -1.15
CA VAL A 115 -10.24 12.99 -2.18
C VAL A 115 -9.19 13.84 -2.89
N LEU A 116 -8.25 14.43 -2.13
CA LEU A 116 -7.16 15.23 -2.69
C LEU A 116 -6.25 14.40 -3.62
N VAL A 117 -5.87 13.19 -3.21
CA VAL A 117 -5.03 12.30 -4.02
C VAL A 117 -5.76 11.91 -5.30
N ILE A 118 -7.04 11.53 -5.23
CA ILE A 118 -7.84 11.20 -6.43
C ILE A 118 -7.91 12.40 -7.36
N ALA A 119 -8.13 13.61 -6.84
CA ALA A 119 -8.18 14.83 -7.63
C ALA A 119 -6.83 15.12 -8.32
N ILE A 120 -5.72 15.02 -7.59
CA ILE A 120 -4.37 15.26 -8.13
C ILE A 120 -4.01 14.23 -9.20
N VAL A 121 -4.23 12.94 -8.94
CA VAL A 121 -3.92 11.86 -9.89
C VAL A 121 -4.78 11.98 -11.14
N SER A 122 -6.08 12.29 -10.99
CA SER A 122 -6.98 12.51 -12.13
C SER A 122 -6.55 13.71 -12.97
N SER A 123 -6.12 14.80 -12.33
CA SER A 123 -5.60 15.99 -13.03
C SER A 123 -4.30 15.68 -13.78
N ALA A 124 -3.36 14.97 -13.15
CA ALA A 124 -2.09 14.61 -13.78
C ALA A 124 -2.30 13.63 -14.95
N ALA A 125 -3.17 12.64 -14.79
CA ALA A 125 -3.54 11.70 -15.85
C ALA A 125 -4.23 12.42 -17.01
N GLY A 126 -5.14 13.36 -16.73
CA GLY A 126 -5.80 14.19 -17.73
C GLY A 126 -4.80 15.04 -18.53
N GLU A 127 -3.83 15.65 -17.87
CA GLU A 127 -2.79 16.46 -18.52
C GLU A 127 -1.88 15.61 -19.42
N ILE A 128 -1.42 14.45 -18.92
CA ILE A 128 -0.61 13.51 -19.70
C ILE A 128 -1.40 12.99 -20.91
N ALA A 129 -2.67 12.64 -20.75
CA ALA A 129 -3.53 12.21 -21.84
C ALA A 129 -3.72 13.31 -22.89
N MET A 130 -3.91 14.57 -22.49
CA MET A 130 -4.00 15.71 -23.40
C MET A 130 -2.70 15.94 -24.17
N SER A 131 -1.57 15.98 -23.46
CA SER A 131 -0.24 16.23 -24.03
C SER A 131 0.22 15.15 -25.01
N THR A 132 -0.18 13.88 -24.77
CA THR A 132 0.23 12.74 -25.59
C THR A 132 -0.70 12.51 -26.79
N LEU A 133 -1.99 12.80 -26.65
CA LEU A 133 -2.99 12.58 -27.70
C LEU A 133 -3.29 13.83 -28.55
N GLY A 134 -2.68 14.97 -28.23
CA GLY A 134 -2.86 16.24 -28.97
C GLY A 134 -4.30 16.77 -28.93
N LEU A 135 -5.09 16.36 -27.93
CA LEU A 135 -6.51 16.67 -27.83
C LEU A 135 -6.75 18.10 -27.32
N PRO A 136 -7.74 18.84 -27.86
CA PRO A 136 -8.11 20.16 -27.36
C PRO A 136 -8.48 20.11 -25.86
N HIS A 137 -8.10 21.13 -25.09
CA HIS A 137 -8.21 21.22 -23.61
C HIS A 137 -9.56 20.77 -23.00
N ALA A 138 -10.65 20.83 -23.76
CA ALA A 138 -11.97 20.42 -23.28
C ALA A 138 -12.24 18.90 -23.38
N ALA A 139 -11.41 18.10 -24.06
CA ALA A 139 -11.69 16.69 -24.35
C ALA A 139 -11.00 15.72 -23.36
N GLY A 140 -9.78 16.01 -22.91
CA GLY A 140 -8.98 15.07 -22.10
C GLY A 140 -9.60 14.73 -20.74
N GLY A 141 -10.09 15.73 -20.01
CA GLY A 141 -10.76 15.50 -18.73
C GLY A 141 -12.04 14.68 -18.84
N ARG A 142 -12.79 14.82 -19.95
CA ARG A 142 -14.02 14.04 -20.21
C ARG A 142 -13.73 12.57 -20.51
N VAL A 143 -12.62 12.27 -21.19
CA VAL A 143 -12.22 10.89 -21.52
C VAL A 143 -11.78 10.12 -20.27
N VAL A 144 -11.00 10.75 -19.38
CA VAL A 144 -10.58 10.10 -18.12
C VAL A 144 -11.78 9.83 -17.21
N LEU A 145 -12.69 10.80 -17.07
CA LEU A 145 -13.94 10.60 -16.32
C LEU A 145 -14.81 9.47 -16.92
N LEU A 146 -14.91 9.38 -18.24
CA LEU A 146 -15.65 8.30 -18.92
C LEU A 146 -15.01 6.92 -18.77
N LEU A 147 -13.69 6.84 -18.58
CA LEU A 147 -12.99 5.57 -18.36
C LEU A 147 -13.06 5.10 -16.91
N VAL A 148 -12.89 6.00 -15.96
CA VAL A 148 -12.79 5.66 -14.52
C VAL A 148 -14.16 5.41 -13.89
N VAL A 149 -15.18 6.20 -14.24
CA VAL A 149 -16.50 6.12 -13.59
C VAL A 149 -17.20 4.75 -13.81
N PRO A 150 -17.14 4.11 -15.00
CA PRO A 150 -17.70 2.78 -15.19
C PRO A 150 -17.05 1.70 -14.31
N GLU A 151 -15.75 1.81 -14.02
CA GLU A 151 -15.01 0.81 -13.21
C GLU A 151 -15.49 0.81 -11.75
N GLU A 152 -15.71 1.98 -11.17
CA GLU A 152 -16.23 2.12 -9.79
C GLU A 152 -17.69 1.69 -9.68
N PHE A 153 -18.50 1.94 -10.72
CA PHE A 153 -19.91 1.55 -10.75
C PHE A 153 -20.12 0.05 -10.97
N PHE A 154 -19.24 -0.62 -11.74
CA PHE A 154 -19.35 -2.05 -12.06
C PHE A 154 -18.69 -2.98 -11.01
N ARG A 155 -17.91 -2.40 -10.09
CA ARG A 155 -17.20 -3.12 -9.01
C ARG A 155 -18.05 -3.99 -8.07
N PRO A 156 -19.35 -3.74 -7.80
CA PRO A 156 -20.11 -4.55 -6.83
C PRO A 156 -20.41 -5.99 -7.26
N ARG A 157 -20.20 -6.39 -8.53
CA ARG A 157 -20.77 -7.63 -9.07
C ARG A 157 -19.88 -8.88 -8.89
N PHE A 158 -18.61 -8.74 -8.52
CA PHE A 158 -17.64 -9.86 -8.52
C PHE A 158 -17.14 -10.32 -7.15
N SER A 159 -17.67 -9.79 -6.04
CA SER A 159 -17.24 -10.18 -4.68
C SER A 159 -18.14 -11.22 -3.98
N GLU A 160 -19.14 -11.79 -4.67
CA GLU A 160 -20.12 -12.72 -4.08
C GLU A 160 -20.08 -14.16 -4.64
N THR A 161 -19.02 -14.55 -5.36
CA THR A 161 -18.81 -15.95 -5.80
C THR A 161 -17.47 -16.47 -5.33
#